data_AF-A0A259HZX3-F1
#
_entry.id   AF-A0A259HZX3-F1
#
_cell.length_a   1.000
_cell.length_b   1.000
_cell.length_c   1.000
_cell.angle_alpha   90.00
_cell.angle_beta   90.00
_cell.angle_gamma   90.00
#
_symmetry.space_group_name_H-M   'P 1'
#
loop_
_entity.id
_entity.type
_entity.pdbx_description
1 polymer ?
#
loop_
_entity_poly.entity_id
_entity_poly.type
_entity_poly.pdbx_seq_one_letter_code
_entity_poly.pdbx_strand_id
1 'polypeptide(L)'
;MLRRLALPALCALLACQPASAREVSTRTWVEDGVTWTETTTVEVFEPGSERIVGLTRADVQGVASFGPFEVLDGTRAALVAETDSYSPADFQKMLRAHPGIRVLEMPDCPGTVDDFANLRLGRMIRAQGIATHVPEHGSVRSGAVELFLAGATRSAAPDASFVVHAWLDEDGREPDDFAANDPVNRAYVDYYREMGLPADKAAAFYALTNSVPHEDVLMLGTGDLQKFAALN
;
A
#
# COMPACT_ATOMS: atom_id res chain seq x y z
N MET A 1 16.45 -44.21 59.30
CA MET A 1 17.35 -43.27 58.60
C MET A 1 16.64 -42.72 57.37
N LEU A 2 15.87 -41.63 57.52
CA LEU A 2 15.21 -40.94 56.41
C LEU A 2 16.09 -39.76 55.98
N ARG A 3 16.70 -39.83 54.78
CA ARG A 3 17.37 -38.68 54.16
C ARG A 3 16.32 -37.80 53.48
N ARG A 4 15.99 -36.68 54.11
CA ARG A 4 15.26 -35.57 53.50
C ARG A 4 16.21 -34.87 52.52
N LEU A 5 15.94 -34.95 51.22
CA LEU A 5 16.58 -34.13 50.21
C LEU A 5 15.75 -32.86 50.05
N ALA A 6 16.32 -31.74 50.49
CA ALA A 6 15.78 -30.41 50.29
C ALA A 6 16.05 -29.95 48.85
N LEU A 7 15.00 -29.53 48.15
CA LEU A 7 15.08 -28.89 46.83
C LEU A 7 15.36 -27.39 47.04
N PRO A 8 16.41 -26.78 46.46
CA PRO A 8 16.55 -25.34 46.50
C PRO A 8 15.65 -24.71 45.41
N ALA A 9 14.72 -23.86 45.83
CA ALA A 9 13.96 -22.99 44.93
C ALA A 9 14.86 -21.82 44.52
N LEU A 10 15.28 -21.81 43.26
CA LEU A 10 16.02 -20.69 42.66
C LEU A 10 15.00 -19.74 42.02
N CYS A 11 14.72 -18.61 42.67
CA CYS A 11 13.95 -17.52 42.07
C CYS A 11 14.86 -16.75 41.10
N ALA A 12 14.73 -17.03 39.80
CA ALA A 12 15.27 -16.15 38.77
C ALA A 12 14.30 -14.98 38.56
N LEU A 13 14.83 -13.76 38.69
CA LEU A 13 14.13 -12.53 38.28
C LEU A 13 13.92 -12.59 36.77
N LEU A 14 12.68 -12.85 36.35
CA LEU A 14 12.25 -12.70 34.97
C LEU A 14 12.22 -11.21 34.64
N ALA A 15 13.10 -10.78 33.75
CA ALA A 15 12.91 -9.53 33.03
C ALA A 15 11.63 -9.70 32.19
N CYS A 16 10.60 -8.90 32.47
CA CYS A 16 9.39 -8.84 31.63
C CYS A 16 9.78 -8.34 30.24
N GLN A 17 9.93 -9.27 29.29
CA GLN A 17 9.74 -8.96 27.88
C GLN A 17 8.22 -8.98 27.60
N PRO A 18 7.69 -8.12 26.71
CA PRO A 18 6.30 -8.24 26.28
C PRO A 18 6.14 -9.60 25.61
N ALA A 19 5.32 -10.45 26.21
CA ALA A 19 4.99 -11.75 25.64
C ALA A 19 3.98 -11.53 24.52
N SER A 20 4.38 -11.69 23.26
CA SER A 20 3.43 -11.90 22.18
C SER A 20 2.59 -13.13 22.51
N ALA A 21 1.27 -12.99 22.57
CA ALA A 21 0.40 -14.12 22.79
C ALA A 21 0.33 -14.93 21.49
N ARG A 22 1.14 -15.99 21.41
CA ARG A 22 1.13 -16.94 20.31
C ARG A 22 0.24 -18.12 20.69
N GLU A 23 -0.92 -18.22 20.06
CA GLU A 23 -1.80 -19.38 20.19
C GLU A 23 -1.51 -20.34 19.02
N VAL A 24 -1.01 -21.53 19.35
CA VAL A 24 -0.80 -22.60 18.37
C VAL A 24 -1.86 -23.67 18.60
N SER A 25 -2.76 -23.85 17.63
CA SER A 25 -3.69 -24.97 17.62
C SER A 25 -3.24 -25.99 16.59
N THR A 26 -3.17 -27.26 16.98
CA THR A 26 -2.90 -28.35 16.05
C THR A 26 -4.08 -29.30 16.08
N ARG A 27 -4.67 -29.55 14.91
CA ARG A 27 -5.69 -30.59 14.75
C ARG A 27 -5.16 -31.70 13.85
N THR A 28 -5.42 -32.93 14.25
CA THR A 28 -5.08 -34.13 13.49
C THR A 28 -6.34 -34.93 13.23
N TRP A 29 -6.55 -35.36 11.99
CA TRP A 29 -7.67 -36.22 11.61
C TRP A 29 -7.23 -37.26 10.58
N VAL A 30 -8.00 -38.33 10.43
CA VAL A 30 -7.73 -39.41 9.47
C VAL A 30 -8.80 -39.39 8.40
N GLU A 31 -8.38 -39.32 7.14
CA GLU A 31 -9.26 -39.35 5.98
C GLU A 31 -8.66 -40.34 4.96
N ASP A 32 -9.47 -41.31 4.52
CA ASP A 32 -9.06 -42.40 3.62
C ASP A 32 -7.80 -43.18 4.05
N GLY A 33 -7.63 -43.38 5.36
CA GLY A 33 -6.49 -44.09 5.93
C GLY A 33 -5.19 -43.25 5.98
N VAL A 34 -5.25 -41.97 5.61
CA VAL A 34 -4.14 -41.02 5.70
C VAL A 34 -4.36 -40.11 6.91
N THR A 35 -3.35 -40.00 7.77
CA THR A 35 -3.37 -39.08 8.91
C THR A 35 -2.92 -37.69 8.46
N TRP A 36 -3.83 -36.72 8.54
CA TRP A 36 -3.60 -35.31 8.26
C TRP A 36 -3.36 -34.55 9.56
N THR A 37 -2.36 -33.67 9.57
CA THR A 37 -2.08 -32.77 10.69
C THR A 37 -2.02 -31.34 10.16
N GLU A 38 -2.87 -30.47 10.71
CA GLU A 38 -2.89 -29.05 10.41
C GLU A 38 -2.52 -28.27 11.67
N THR A 39 -1.50 -27.43 11.56
CA THR A 39 -1.07 -26.54 12.64
C THR A 39 -1.39 -25.10 12.25
N THR A 40 -2.31 -24.48 12.97
CA THR A 40 -2.65 -23.06 12.83
C THR A 40 -1.97 -22.27 13.94
N THR A 41 -1.16 -21.28 13.56
CA THR A 41 -0.51 -20.36 14.50
C THR A 41 -1.16 -18.98 14.38
N VAL A 42 -1.74 -18.49 15.47
CA VAL A 42 -2.26 -17.12 15.59
C VAL A 42 -1.31 -16.34 16.47
N GLU A 43 -0.67 -15.32 15.93
CA GLU A 43 0.20 -14.41 16.68
C GLU A 43 -0.54 -13.10 16.92
N VAL A 44 -0.86 -12.82 18.19
CA VAL A 44 -1.44 -11.54 18.60
C VAL A 44 -0.29 -10.63 19.03
N PHE A 45 -0.03 -9.60 18.22
CA PHE A 45 0.91 -8.53 18.54
C PHE A 45 0.20 -7.44 19.34
N GLU A 46 0.55 -7.29 20.60
CA GLU A 46 0.26 -6.07 21.36
C GLU A 46 1.10 -4.93 20.76
N PRO A 47 0.52 -3.76 20.42
CA PRO A 47 1.27 -2.64 19.84
C PRO A 47 2.18 -2.03 20.90
N GLY A 48 3.36 -2.62 21.06
CA GLY A 48 4.49 -2.06 21.78
C GLY A 48 5.05 -0.88 21.00
N SER A 49 5.32 0.21 21.70
CA SER A 49 5.84 1.47 21.17
C SER A 49 7.19 1.30 20.48
N GLU A 50 7.18 1.10 19.16
CA GLU A 50 8.33 1.31 18.28
C GLU A 50 7.97 2.33 17.20
N ARG A 51 8.89 3.24 16.91
CA ARG A 51 8.69 4.41 16.05
C ARG A 51 8.80 4.01 14.57
N ILE A 52 7.71 4.18 13.82
CA ILE A 52 7.52 4.88 12.51
C ILE A 52 8.70 4.73 11.51
N VAL A 53 8.59 4.11 10.33
CA VAL A 53 7.67 4.35 9.20
C VAL A 53 7.39 3.03 8.46
N GLY A 54 6.12 2.73 8.19
CA GLY A 54 5.70 1.59 7.36
C GLY A 54 4.58 0.80 8.04
N LEU A 55 3.42 0.67 7.38
CA LEU A 55 2.15 0.08 7.86
C LEU A 55 1.23 1.00 8.69
N THR A 56 1.06 2.26 8.30
CA THR A 56 -0.09 3.04 8.78
C THR A 56 -1.26 2.83 7.83
N ARG A 57 -2.29 2.08 8.28
CA ARG A 57 -3.61 2.13 7.65
C ARG A 57 -4.25 3.46 8.05
N ALA A 58 -4.82 4.20 7.10
CA ALA A 58 -5.57 5.41 7.41
C ALA A 58 -6.75 5.06 8.33
N ASP A 59 -6.98 5.87 9.37
CA ASP A 59 -8.14 5.71 10.27
C ASP A 59 -9.43 6.18 9.58
N VAL A 60 -9.95 5.32 8.71
CA VAL A 60 -11.13 5.56 7.91
C VAL A 60 -12.10 4.41 8.15
N GLN A 61 -13.22 4.70 8.77
CA GLN A 61 -14.25 3.71 9.05
C GLN A 61 -15.23 3.61 7.87
N GLY A 62 -15.05 2.57 7.05
CA GLY A 62 -15.96 2.24 5.95
C GLY A 62 -17.13 1.33 6.37
N VAL A 63 -18.08 1.14 5.45
CA VAL A 63 -19.18 0.17 5.55
C VAL A 63 -18.78 -1.23 5.07
N ALA A 64 -17.67 -1.36 4.35
CA ALA A 64 -17.08 -2.63 3.89
C ALA A 64 -15.62 -2.43 3.47
N SER A 65 -14.79 -3.46 3.67
CA SER A 65 -13.35 -3.43 3.34
C SER A 65 -12.99 -4.48 2.28
N PHE A 66 -12.12 -4.10 1.34
CA PHE A 66 -11.61 -4.98 0.29
C PHE A 66 -10.11 -4.71 0.11
N GLY A 67 -9.25 -5.50 0.76
CA GLY A 67 -7.80 -5.27 0.74
C GLY A 67 -7.45 -3.86 1.25
N PRO A 68 -6.79 -3.00 0.44
CA PRO A 68 -6.44 -1.64 0.83
C PRO A 68 -7.59 -0.63 0.66
N PHE A 69 -8.78 -1.07 0.22
CA PHE A 69 -9.93 -0.20 -0.02
C PHE A 69 -10.96 -0.26 1.10
N GLU A 70 -11.46 0.90 1.52
CA GLU A 70 -12.60 1.06 2.42
C GLU A 70 -13.76 1.70 1.67
N VAL A 71 -14.92 1.04 1.60
CA VAL A 71 -16.12 1.62 1.01
C VAL A 71 -16.73 2.59 2.01
N LEU A 72 -16.80 3.87 1.68
CA LEU A 72 -17.32 4.91 2.58
C LEU A 72 -18.85 4.98 2.53
N ASP A 73 -19.38 4.92 1.31
CA ASP A 73 -20.82 4.91 1.04
C ASP A 73 -21.08 4.33 -0.36
N GLY A 74 -22.32 4.35 -0.87
CA GLY A 74 -22.64 3.84 -2.21
C GLY A 74 -21.92 4.57 -3.36
N THR A 75 -21.27 5.68 -2.99
CA THR A 75 -20.53 6.74 -3.65
C THR A 75 -19.09 6.52 -4.08
N ARG A 76 -18.35 6.11 -3.04
CA ARG A 76 -17.00 6.54 -2.73
C ARG A 76 -16.35 5.42 -1.97
N ALA A 77 -15.11 5.14 -2.32
CA ALA A 77 -14.21 4.32 -1.54
C ALA A 77 -12.98 5.15 -1.19
N ALA A 78 -12.26 4.77 -0.15
CA ALA A 78 -10.95 5.32 0.19
C ALA A 78 -9.87 4.27 -0.05
N LEU A 79 -8.71 4.69 -0.57
CA LEU A 79 -7.49 3.90 -0.51
C LEU A 79 -6.78 4.23 0.80
N VAL A 80 -6.67 3.25 1.70
CA VAL A 80 -6.28 3.48 3.10
C VAL A 80 -5.05 2.69 3.52
N ALA A 81 -4.46 1.91 2.62
CA ALA A 81 -3.28 1.10 2.92
C ALA A 81 -2.40 0.96 1.69
N GLU A 82 -1.23 0.36 1.90
CA GLU A 82 -0.31 -0.01 0.84
C GLU A 82 -0.96 -0.97 -0.15
N THR A 83 -0.60 -0.81 -1.43
CA THR A 83 -1.08 -1.69 -2.50
C THR A 83 -0.03 -2.75 -2.83
N ASP A 84 -0.51 -3.91 -3.25
CA ASP A 84 0.27 -5.12 -3.49
C ASP A 84 -0.27 -5.89 -4.71
N SER A 85 0.30 -7.08 -4.93
CA SER A 85 -0.11 -7.99 -6.02
C SER A 85 -1.59 -8.41 -6.00
N TYR A 86 -2.27 -8.36 -4.84
CA TYR A 86 -3.68 -8.72 -4.68
C TYR A 86 -4.64 -7.55 -4.92
N SER A 87 -4.15 -6.33 -4.76
CA SER A 87 -4.93 -5.09 -4.84
C SER A 87 -5.78 -4.95 -6.11
N PRO A 88 -5.33 -5.33 -7.34
CA PRO A 88 -6.20 -5.35 -8.51
C PRO A 88 -7.41 -6.27 -8.36
N ALA A 89 -7.25 -7.46 -7.77
CA ALA A 89 -8.35 -8.40 -7.58
C ALA A 89 -9.34 -7.88 -6.52
N ASP A 90 -8.83 -7.25 -5.47
CA ASP A 90 -9.65 -6.65 -4.42
C ASP A 90 -10.45 -5.45 -4.92
N PHE A 91 -9.84 -4.61 -5.75
CA PHE A 91 -10.55 -3.53 -6.45
C PHE A 91 -11.73 -4.08 -7.30
N GLN A 92 -11.53 -5.16 -8.03
CA GLN A 92 -12.62 -5.78 -8.80
C GLN A 92 -13.72 -6.36 -7.90
N LYS A 93 -13.35 -6.99 -6.77
CA LYS A 93 -14.34 -7.48 -5.79
C LYS A 93 -15.16 -6.32 -5.24
N MET A 94 -14.51 -5.21 -4.88
CA MET A 94 -15.16 -3.99 -4.41
C MET A 94 -16.17 -3.48 -5.43
N LEU A 95 -15.78 -3.31 -6.69
CA LEU A 95 -16.70 -2.80 -7.72
C LEU A 95 -17.83 -3.77 -8.06
N ARG A 96 -17.64 -5.08 -7.92
CA ARG A 96 -18.75 -6.05 -8.07
C ARG A 96 -19.78 -5.93 -6.95
N ALA A 97 -19.32 -5.73 -5.71
CA ALA A 97 -20.20 -5.57 -4.55
C ALA A 97 -20.84 -4.17 -4.49
N HIS A 98 -20.10 -3.15 -4.95
CA HIS A 98 -20.46 -1.74 -4.92
C HIS A 98 -20.31 -1.13 -6.32
N PRO A 99 -21.21 -1.45 -7.28
CA PRO A 99 -21.10 -0.98 -8.66
C PRO A 99 -21.32 0.52 -8.82
N GLY A 100 -21.76 1.20 -7.76
CA GLY A 100 -21.93 2.64 -7.75
C GLY A 100 -20.62 3.41 -7.62
N ILE A 101 -19.52 2.84 -7.13
CA ILE A 101 -18.32 3.64 -6.79
C ILE A 101 -17.81 4.47 -7.98
N ARG A 102 -17.64 5.77 -7.76
CA ARG A 102 -17.16 6.75 -8.76
C ARG A 102 -16.09 7.69 -8.26
N VAL A 103 -15.80 7.69 -6.96
CA VAL A 103 -14.70 8.47 -6.37
C VAL A 103 -13.84 7.53 -5.53
N LEU A 104 -12.53 7.64 -5.71
CA LEU A 104 -11.53 7.07 -4.83
C LEU A 104 -10.88 8.20 -4.03
N GLU A 105 -11.22 8.29 -2.74
CA GLU A 105 -10.58 9.19 -1.79
C GLU A 105 -9.21 8.65 -1.37
N MET A 106 -8.24 9.53 -1.19
CA MET A 106 -6.85 9.18 -0.92
C MET A 106 -6.34 9.96 0.31
N PRO A 107 -6.86 9.65 1.51
CA PRO A 107 -6.58 10.42 2.73
C PRO A 107 -5.15 10.17 3.25
N ASP A 108 -4.68 8.93 3.26
CA ASP A 108 -3.31 8.58 3.62
C ASP A 108 -2.93 7.31 2.87
N CYS A 109 -2.22 7.48 1.77
CA CYS A 109 -1.84 6.41 0.85
C CYS A 109 -0.32 6.22 0.88
N PRO A 110 0.18 5.14 1.52
CA PRO A 110 1.61 4.97 1.76
C PRO A 110 2.43 4.58 0.52
N GLY A 111 1.82 3.93 -0.48
CA GLY A 111 2.52 3.53 -1.69
C GLY A 111 2.14 2.14 -2.19
N THR A 112 3.10 1.49 -2.83
CA THR A 112 2.99 0.13 -3.37
C THR A 112 4.25 -0.67 -3.09
N VAL A 113 4.09 -1.99 -3.00
CA VAL A 113 5.20 -2.96 -3.00
C VAL A 113 5.31 -3.74 -4.31
N ASP A 114 4.32 -3.63 -5.20
CA ASP A 114 4.32 -4.29 -6.51
C ASP A 114 3.91 -3.28 -7.59
N ASP A 115 4.92 -2.69 -8.21
CA ASP A 115 4.74 -1.67 -9.25
C ASP A 115 3.95 -2.20 -10.46
N PHE A 116 4.14 -3.45 -10.86
CA PHE A 116 3.40 -4.02 -11.99
C PHE A 116 1.91 -4.13 -11.68
N ALA A 117 1.57 -4.62 -10.49
CA ALA A 117 0.20 -4.67 -10.01
C ALA A 117 -0.39 -3.26 -9.83
N ASN A 118 0.41 -2.31 -9.37
CA ASN A 118 0.01 -0.91 -9.18
C ASN A 118 -0.34 -0.21 -10.50
N LEU A 119 0.52 -0.32 -11.53
CA LEU A 119 0.21 0.24 -12.85
C LEU A 119 -1.00 -0.44 -13.49
N ARG A 120 -1.20 -1.74 -13.24
CA ARG A 120 -2.42 -2.46 -13.66
C ARG A 120 -3.66 -1.92 -12.94
N LEU A 121 -3.59 -1.73 -11.63
CA LEU A 121 -4.66 -1.15 -10.82
C LEU A 121 -5.02 0.26 -11.31
N GLY A 122 -4.02 1.11 -11.57
CA GLY A 122 -4.23 2.44 -12.14
C GLY A 122 -5.01 2.40 -13.47
N ARG A 123 -4.61 1.54 -14.40
CA ARG A 123 -5.37 1.33 -15.66
C ARG A 123 -6.81 0.89 -15.41
N MET A 124 -7.06 0.09 -14.38
CA MET A 124 -8.41 -0.34 -14.01
C MET A 124 -9.24 0.82 -13.44
N ILE A 125 -8.66 1.66 -12.58
CA ILE A 125 -9.30 2.89 -12.08
C ILE A 125 -9.68 3.80 -13.26
N ARG A 126 -8.73 4.05 -14.16
CA ARG A 126 -8.92 4.87 -15.37
C ARG A 126 -10.03 4.33 -16.27
N ALA A 127 -10.03 3.02 -16.52
CA ALA A 127 -11.02 2.36 -17.38
C ALA A 127 -12.44 2.41 -16.80
N GLN A 128 -12.60 2.49 -15.48
CA GLN A 128 -13.90 2.63 -14.81
C GLN A 128 -14.39 4.07 -14.74
N GLY A 129 -13.60 5.05 -15.19
CA GLY A 129 -14.00 6.46 -15.14
C GLY A 129 -14.05 7.03 -13.73
N ILE A 130 -13.37 6.41 -12.77
CA ILE A 130 -13.38 6.82 -11.35
C ILE A 130 -12.54 8.08 -11.18
N ALA A 131 -13.06 9.05 -10.44
CA ALA A 131 -12.32 10.24 -10.03
C ALA A 131 -11.41 9.93 -8.82
N THR A 132 -10.25 10.56 -8.75
CA THR A 132 -9.38 10.52 -7.56
C THR A 132 -9.45 11.85 -6.81
N HIS A 133 -9.51 11.76 -5.49
CA HIS A 133 -9.62 12.93 -4.62
C HIS A 133 -8.68 12.80 -3.43
N VAL A 134 -7.80 13.79 -3.24
CA VAL A 134 -7.01 13.92 -2.01
C VAL A 134 -7.69 14.96 -1.11
N PRO A 135 -8.24 14.56 0.04
CA PRO A 135 -8.93 15.48 0.95
C PRO A 135 -7.94 16.42 1.67
N GLU A 136 -8.46 17.32 2.49
CA GLU A 136 -7.65 18.19 3.38
C GLU A 136 -6.71 17.33 4.24
N HIS A 137 -5.47 17.82 4.41
CA HIS A 137 -4.39 17.10 5.08
C HIS A 137 -4.03 15.73 4.46
N GLY A 138 -4.54 15.42 3.27
CA GLY A 138 -4.31 14.15 2.61
C GLY A 138 -2.85 13.97 2.19
N SER A 139 -2.35 12.74 2.27
CA SER A 139 -0.96 12.40 1.91
C SER A 139 -0.89 11.20 0.97
N VAL A 140 -0.29 11.40 -0.22
CA VAL A 140 -0.17 10.38 -1.26
C VAL A 140 1.30 10.19 -1.61
N ARG A 141 1.83 8.98 -1.42
CA ARG A 141 3.27 8.72 -1.46
C ARG A 141 3.63 7.57 -2.39
N SER A 142 4.84 7.62 -2.96
CA SER A 142 5.40 6.56 -3.78
C SER A 142 4.42 6.14 -4.90
N GLY A 143 4.30 4.84 -5.18
CA GLY A 143 3.35 4.26 -6.15
C GLY A 143 1.89 4.73 -6.04
N ALA A 144 1.46 5.29 -4.90
CA ALA A 144 0.11 5.84 -4.81
C ALA A 144 -0.06 7.12 -5.65
N VAL A 145 1.02 7.83 -5.99
CA VAL A 145 0.95 9.01 -6.86
C VAL A 145 0.52 8.59 -8.28
N GLU A 146 0.98 7.45 -8.77
CA GLU A 146 0.54 6.82 -10.03
C GLU A 146 -0.97 6.54 -10.00
N LEU A 147 -1.49 6.07 -8.87
CA LEU A 147 -2.92 5.80 -8.69
C LEU A 147 -3.74 7.08 -8.63
N PHE A 148 -3.22 8.14 -7.99
CA PHE A 148 -3.84 9.46 -8.04
C PHE A 148 -3.94 9.98 -9.47
N LEU A 149 -2.85 9.86 -10.26
CA LEU A 149 -2.84 10.28 -11.65
C LEU A 149 -3.86 9.51 -12.51
N ALA A 150 -4.19 8.27 -12.13
CA ALA A 150 -5.12 7.41 -12.85
C ALA A 150 -6.58 7.87 -12.82
N GLY A 151 -6.93 8.81 -11.95
CA GLY A 151 -8.27 9.39 -11.92
C GLY A 151 -8.72 9.89 -13.30
N ALA A 152 -9.96 9.59 -13.66
CA ALA A 152 -10.61 10.17 -14.85
C ALA A 152 -10.65 11.70 -14.75
N THR A 153 -10.97 12.18 -13.54
CA THR A 153 -10.73 13.52 -13.06
C THR A 153 -9.95 13.43 -11.74
N ARG A 154 -9.22 14.49 -11.41
CA ARG A 154 -8.34 14.56 -10.23
C ARG A 154 -8.62 15.83 -9.47
N SER A 155 -8.65 15.76 -8.15
CA SER A 155 -8.76 16.93 -7.27
C SER A 155 -7.93 16.69 -6.03
N ALA A 156 -7.36 17.75 -5.48
CA ALA A 156 -6.57 17.69 -4.26
C ALA A 156 -6.79 18.99 -3.47
N ALA A 157 -6.88 18.87 -2.15
CA ALA A 157 -6.93 20.02 -1.27
C ALA A 157 -5.65 20.89 -1.43
N PRO A 158 -5.71 22.20 -1.16
CA PRO A 158 -4.54 23.09 -1.29
C PRO A 158 -3.35 22.68 -0.42
N ASP A 159 -3.61 21.99 0.70
CA ASP A 159 -2.64 21.54 1.68
C ASP A 159 -2.30 20.04 1.57
N ALA A 160 -2.79 19.36 0.54
CA ALA A 160 -2.44 17.97 0.26
C ALA A 160 -0.94 17.82 -0.03
N SER A 161 -0.35 16.73 0.47
CA SER A 161 1.06 16.39 0.31
C SER A 161 1.23 15.21 -0.63
N PHE A 162 2.19 15.34 -1.55
CA PHE A 162 2.62 14.26 -2.42
C PHE A 162 4.10 13.96 -2.15
N VAL A 163 4.48 12.69 -2.20
CA VAL A 163 5.88 12.28 -2.01
C VAL A 163 6.27 11.33 -3.13
N VAL A 164 7.37 11.65 -3.81
CA VAL A 164 7.90 10.85 -4.92
C VAL A 164 9.37 10.51 -4.67
N HIS A 165 9.80 9.39 -5.23
CA HIS A 165 11.18 8.91 -5.23
C HIS A 165 11.34 7.88 -6.36
N ALA A 166 12.57 7.49 -6.67
CA ALA A 166 12.84 6.44 -7.63
C ALA A 166 12.22 5.09 -7.22
N TRP A 167 11.69 4.33 -8.19
CA TRP A 167 11.28 2.94 -7.95
C TRP A 167 12.51 2.05 -7.75
N LEU A 168 12.29 0.90 -7.11
CA LEU A 168 13.33 -0.09 -6.84
C LEU A 168 12.79 -1.47 -7.22
N ASP A 169 13.50 -2.21 -8.07
CA ASP A 169 13.12 -3.58 -8.41
C ASP A 169 13.58 -4.60 -7.35
N GLU A 170 13.16 -5.86 -7.52
CA GLU A 170 13.49 -6.96 -6.62
C GLU A 170 15.00 -7.27 -6.55
N ASP A 171 15.77 -6.88 -7.57
CA ASP A 171 17.23 -7.01 -7.63
C ASP A 171 17.95 -5.81 -7.00
N GLY A 172 17.21 -4.82 -6.49
CA GLY A 172 17.74 -3.60 -5.89
C GLY A 172 18.23 -2.58 -6.91
N ARG A 173 17.71 -2.61 -8.14
CA ARG A 173 18.04 -1.65 -9.19
C ARG A 173 17.03 -0.52 -9.26
N GLU A 174 17.54 0.64 -9.64
CA GLU A 174 16.80 1.90 -9.79
C GLU A 174 16.72 2.30 -11.29
N PRO A 175 15.85 3.27 -11.67
CA PRO A 175 15.72 3.77 -13.04
C PRO A 175 17.04 4.05 -13.78
N ASP A 176 18.03 4.59 -13.07
CA ASP A 176 19.35 4.98 -13.61
C ASP A 176 20.30 3.79 -13.86
N ASP A 177 19.99 2.61 -13.33
CA ASP A 177 20.68 1.36 -13.68
C ASP A 177 20.29 0.83 -15.06
N PHE A 178 19.26 1.41 -15.67
CA PHE A 178 18.75 1.05 -16.98
C PHE A 178 18.98 2.17 -17.99
N ALA A 179 19.04 1.82 -19.28
CA ALA A 179 19.05 2.83 -20.32
C ALA A 179 17.76 3.66 -20.26
N ALA A 180 17.83 4.95 -20.59
CA ALA A 180 16.64 5.82 -20.57
C ALA A 180 15.48 5.32 -21.45
N ASN A 181 15.80 4.57 -22.51
CA ASN A 181 14.82 3.94 -23.39
C ASN A 181 14.57 2.46 -23.07
N ASP A 182 15.04 1.93 -21.94
CA ASP A 182 14.77 0.54 -21.54
C ASP A 182 13.25 0.28 -21.41
N PRO A 183 12.74 -0.92 -21.77
CA PRO A 183 11.34 -1.26 -21.55
C PRO A 183 10.77 -0.90 -20.17
N VAL A 184 11.55 -1.04 -19.08
CA VAL A 184 11.07 -0.74 -17.72
C VAL A 184 10.84 0.76 -17.56
N ASN A 185 11.82 1.60 -17.92
CA ASN A 185 11.69 3.05 -17.90
C ASN A 185 10.55 3.56 -18.82
N ARG A 186 10.42 2.97 -20.02
CA ARG A 186 9.35 3.33 -20.96
C ARG A 186 7.96 3.00 -20.42
N ALA A 187 7.81 1.92 -19.65
CA ALA A 187 6.52 1.50 -19.12
C ALA A 187 5.86 2.58 -18.24
N TYR A 188 6.64 3.29 -17.41
CA TYR A 188 6.14 4.41 -16.59
C TYR A 188 5.78 5.63 -17.43
N VAL A 189 6.65 6.02 -18.37
CA VAL A 189 6.38 7.17 -19.25
C VAL A 189 5.11 6.93 -20.08
N ASP A 190 4.95 5.72 -20.63
CA ASP A 190 3.75 5.34 -21.37
C ASP A 190 2.51 5.30 -20.46
N TYR A 191 2.65 4.78 -19.22
CA TYR A 191 1.58 4.81 -18.24
C TYR A 191 1.09 6.24 -17.95
N TYR A 192 1.99 7.21 -17.72
CA TYR A 192 1.59 8.60 -17.48
C TYR A 192 0.85 9.21 -18.69
N ARG A 193 1.24 8.84 -19.91
CA ARG A 193 0.53 9.25 -21.13
C ARG A 193 -0.87 8.64 -21.21
N GLU A 194 -1.02 7.37 -20.86
CA GLU A 194 -2.33 6.70 -20.76
C GLU A 194 -3.24 7.39 -19.72
N MET A 195 -2.67 7.94 -18.65
CA MET A 195 -3.39 8.72 -17.62
C MET A 195 -3.71 10.17 -18.05
N GLY A 196 -3.30 10.55 -19.26
CA GLY A 196 -3.65 11.82 -19.91
C GLY A 196 -2.64 12.95 -19.72
N LEU A 197 -1.40 12.66 -19.29
CA LEU A 197 -0.34 13.65 -19.32
C LEU A 197 0.13 13.85 -20.78
N PRO A 198 0.33 15.10 -21.24
CA PRO A 198 1.04 15.40 -22.48
C PRO A 198 2.42 14.73 -22.50
N ALA A 199 2.92 14.36 -23.69
CA ALA A 199 4.13 13.55 -23.81
C ALA A 199 5.38 14.18 -23.16
N ASP A 200 5.55 15.49 -23.31
CA ASP A 200 6.61 16.27 -22.66
C ASP A 200 6.45 16.27 -21.14
N LYS A 201 5.22 16.44 -20.64
CA LYS A 201 4.92 16.42 -19.20
C LYS A 201 5.05 15.03 -18.59
N ALA A 202 4.72 13.97 -19.32
CA ALA A 202 4.90 12.60 -18.87
C ALA A 202 6.39 12.27 -18.67
N ALA A 203 7.23 12.64 -19.64
CA ALA A 203 8.68 12.46 -19.52
C ALA A 203 9.27 13.33 -18.39
N ALA A 204 8.84 14.60 -18.28
CA ALA A 204 9.30 15.50 -17.23
C ALA A 204 8.84 15.06 -15.83
N PHE A 205 7.63 14.49 -15.71
CA PHE A 205 7.14 13.96 -14.44
C PHE A 205 7.94 12.72 -14.03
N TYR A 206 8.21 11.79 -14.96
CA TYR A 206 9.07 10.63 -14.69
C TYR A 206 10.49 11.03 -14.26
N ALA A 207 11.06 12.05 -14.91
CA ALA A 207 12.36 12.59 -14.49
C ALA A 207 12.30 13.23 -13.10
N LEU A 208 11.18 13.85 -12.72
CA LEU A 208 10.97 14.42 -11.39
C LEU A 208 10.87 13.32 -10.33
N THR A 209 10.09 12.26 -10.56
CA THR A 209 9.93 11.16 -9.59
C THR A 209 11.27 10.50 -9.31
N ASN A 210 12.11 10.37 -10.33
CA ASN A 210 13.43 9.75 -10.23
C ASN A 210 14.57 10.74 -9.96
N SER A 211 14.27 11.96 -9.48
CA SER A 211 15.30 12.97 -9.20
C SER A 211 16.01 12.77 -7.85
N VAL A 212 15.51 11.85 -7.03
CA VAL A 212 16.10 11.40 -5.77
C VAL A 212 16.09 9.88 -5.75
N PRO A 213 17.10 9.22 -5.13
CA PRO A 213 17.17 7.76 -5.04
C PRO A 213 16.00 7.20 -4.20
N HIS A 214 15.81 5.88 -4.25
CA HIS A 214 14.68 5.22 -3.57
C HIS A 214 14.68 5.45 -2.05
N GLU A 215 15.85 5.56 -1.44
CA GLU A 215 16.04 5.78 0.00
C GLU A 215 15.77 7.22 0.46
N ASP A 216 15.67 8.16 -0.48
CA ASP A 216 15.35 9.56 -0.26
C ASP A 216 13.90 9.87 -0.67
N VAL A 217 13.44 11.08 -0.37
CA VAL A 217 12.10 11.53 -0.76
C VAL A 217 12.09 12.97 -1.24
N LEU A 218 11.31 13.23 -2.29
CA LEU A 218 10.95 14.57 -2.73
C LEU A 218 9.50 14.86 -2.37
N MET A 219 9.30 15.85 -1.50
CA MET A 219 7.96 16.32 -1.11
C MET A 219 7.46 17.37 -2.12
N LEU A 220 6.21 17.22 -2.54
CA LEU A 220 5.52 18.06 -3.52
C LEU A 220 4.17 18.52 -2.95
N GLY A 221 3.77 19.75 -3.28
CA GLY A 221 2.42 20.23 -3.00
C GLY A 221 1.48 20.07 -4.20
N THR A 222 0.19 20.34 -3.99
CA THR A 222 -0.83 20.37 -5.05
C THR A 222 -0.42 21.26 -6.24
N GLY A 223 0.18 22.43 -5.97
CA GLY A 223 0.65 23.35 -7.01
C GLY A 223 1.81 22.81 -7.85
N ASP A 224 2.62 21.89 -7.33
CA ASP A 224 3.68 21.24 -8.10
C ASP A 224 3.09 20.20 -9.06
N LEU A 225 2.14 19.40 -8.58
CA LEU A 225 1.43 18.41 -9.41
C LEU A 225 0.66 19.06 -10.56
N GLN A 226 0.06 20.24 -10.33
CA GLN A 226 -0.66 21.01 -11.35
C GLN A 226 0.21 21.41 -12.56
N LYS A 227 1.54 21.47 -12.40
CA LYS A 227 2.47 21.73 -13.52
C LYS A 227 2.42 20.59 -14.54
N PHE A 228 2.14 19.36 -14.09
CA PHE A 228 2.16 18.14 -14.91
C PHE A 228 0.76 17.69 -15.32
N ALA A 229 -0.18 17.64 -14.37
CA ALA A 229 -1.51 17.09 -14.56
C ALA A 229 -2.59 18.14 -14.26
N ALA A 230 -3.65 18.17 -15.07
CA ALA A 230 -4.82 19.00 -14.77
C ALA A 230 -5.53 18.47 -13.52
N LEU A 231 -5.82 19.38 -12.59
CA LEU A 231 -6.63 19.16 -11.39
C LEU A 231 -7.87 20.07 -11.44
N ASN A 232 -9.00 19.54 -10.98
CA ASN A 232 -10.29 20.24 -10.87
C ASN A 232 -10.39 21.06 -9.58
#